data_AF-A0A7V8U7Q7-F1
#
_entry.id   AF-A0A7V8U7Q7-F1
#
_cell.length_a   1.000
_cell.length_b   1.000
_cell.length_c   1.000
_cell.angle_alpha   90.00
_cell.angle_beta   90.00
_cell.angle_gamma   90.00
#
_symmetry.space_group_name_H-M   'P 1'
#
loop_
_entity.id
_entity.type
_entity.pdbx_description
1 polymer ?
#
loop_
_entity_poly.entity_id
_entity_poly.type
_entity_poly.pdbx_seq_one_letter_code
_entity_poly.pdbx_strand_id
1 'polypeptide(L)'
;MVRMVPDKTGRFAERPHYSAQELDRECERIVSALLRGRRGSVDFPVRTDDLEVLIEQHESELDAYADLSDFGDDVEGMTEFFPEGRTKVSISEKLANDPRRENRLRTTLAHEFGHVYFHRHLWAEKFIARHLFDRKSIENKAICKRDSIISASQYDWMEWQAGYVSGAILMPATQLRRLVSDYCEPRGLHGSIHQASEDGCALIRAVMDRFAVSEDAARVRLLKLSLLVSSSSQPSLF
;
A
#
# COMPACT_ATOMS: atom_id res chain seq x y z
N MET A 1 -18.19 1.32 -12.05
CA MET A 1 -17.85 2.77 -12.05
C MET A 1 -17.67 3.16 -10.59
N VAL A 2 -16.52 3.75 -10.23
CA VAL A 2 -16.21 4.13 -8.85
C VAL A 2 -17.06 5.33 -8.46
N ARG A 3 -17.57 5.34 -7.22
CA ARG A 3 -18.38 6.45 -6.70
C ARG A 3 -17.48 7.66 -6.43
N MET A 4 -17.82 8.82 -6.97
CA MET A 4 -17.17 10.08 -6.63
C MET A 4 -17.84 10.73 -5.41
N VAL A 5 -17.04 11.37 -4.56
CA VAL A 5 -17.50 12.13 -3.38
C VAL A 5 -16.74 13.44 -3.26
N PRO A 6 -17.30 14.49 -2.63
CA PRO A 6 -16.59 15.75 -2.41
C PRO A 6 -15.26 15.55 -1.68
N ASP A 7 -14.20 16.17 -2.18
CA ASP A 7 -12.90 16.14 -1.53
C ASP A 7 -12.78 17.22 -0.44
N LYS A 8 -12.75 16.80 0.82
CA LYS A 8 -12.68 17.69 1.98
C LYS A 8 -11.29 18.27 2.25
N THR A 9 -10.26 17.80 1.55
CA THR A 9 -8.89 18.31 1.66
C THR A 9 -8.65 19.53 0.78
N GLY A 10 -9.53 19.77 -0.20
CA GLY A 10 -9.40 20.85 -1.18
C GLY A 10 -8.38 20.57 -2.28
N ARG A 11 -7.79 19.36 -2.36
CA ARG A 11 -6.85 18.98 -3.44
C ARG A 11 -7.57 18.86 -4.78
N PHE A 12 -8.77 18.30 -4.78
CA PHE A 12 -9.64 18.14 -5.95
C PHE A 12 -11.05 18.65 -5.66
N ALA A 13 -11.92 18.74 -6.69
CA ALA A 13 -13.34 19.04 -6.48
C ALA A 13 -14.07 17.82 -5.91
N GLU A 14 -13.81 16.66 -6.50
CA GLU A 14 -14.29 15.36 -6.06
C GLU A 14 -13.12 14.36 -6.03
N ARG A 15 -13.31 13.27 -5.30
CA ARG A 15 -12.35 12.16 -5.21
C ARG A 15 -13.09 10.82 -5.32
N PRO A 16 -12.41 9.76 -5.79
CA PRO A 16 -12.96 8.43 -5.78
C PRO A 16 -13.13 7.93 -4.34
N HIS A 17 -14.24 7.27 -4.09
CA HIS A 17 -14.50 6.55 -2.85
C HIS A 17 -14.38 5.05 -3.12
N TYR A 18 -13.36 4.44 -2.52
CA TYR A 18 -13.19 2.99 -2.48
C TYR A 18 -13.48 2.48 -1.08
N SER A 19 -14.31 1.44 -0.98
CA SER A 19 -14.37 0.61 0.21
C SER A 19 -13.09 -0.24 0.33
N ALA A 20 -12.79 -0.68 1.56
CA ALA A 20 -11.69 -1.60 1.82
C ALA A 20 -11.76 -2.87 0.94
N GLN A 21 -12.97 -3.40 0.74
CA GLN A 21 -13.20 -4.60 -0.07
C GLN A 21 -12.95 -4.36 -1.56
N GLU A 22 -13.24 -3.17 -2.09
CA GLU A 22 -12.91 -2.80 -3.47
C GLU A 22 -11.40 -2.66 -3.66
N LEU A 23 -10.71 -2.02 -2.72
CA LEU A 23 -9.25 -1.93 -2.75
C LEU A 23 -8.61 -3.33 -2.70
N ASP A 24 -9.07 -4.20 -1.79
CA ASP A 24 -8.56 -5.56 -1.67
C ASP A 24 -8.73 -6.35 -2.97
N ARG A 25 -9.93 -6.34 -3.55
CA ARG A 25 -10.22 -7.05 -4.81
C ARG A 25 -9.36 -6.55 -5.96
N GLU A 26 -9.21 -5.24 -6.07
CA GLU A 26 -8.46 -4.64 -7.16
C GLU A 26 -6.96 -4.89 -7.01
N CYS A 27 -6.40 -4.70 -5.80
CA CYS A 27 -4.99 -5.02 -5.52
C CYS A 27 -4.68 -6.50 -5.76
N GLU A 28 -5.56 -7.40 -5.30
CA GLU A 28 -5.40 -8.83 -5.51
C GLU A 28 -5.45 -9.22 -7.00
N ARG A 29 -6.35 -8.59 -7.78
CA ARG A 29 -6.40 -8.77 -9.23
C ARG A 29 -5.10 -8.33 -9.90
N ILE A 30 -4.59 -7.16 -9.54
CA ILE A 30 -3.36 -6.58 -10.10
C ILE A 30 -2.16 -7.47 -9.80
N VAL A 31 -1.92 -7.79 -8.52
CA VAL A 31 -0.73 -8.58 -8.13
C VAL A 31 -0.80 -10.01 -8.65
N SER A 32 -2.01 -10.61 -8.72
CA SER A 32 -2.18 -11.95 -9.30
C SER A 32 -1.90 -11.94 -10.80
N ALA A 33 -2.32 -10.90 -11.53
CA ALA A 33 -2.04 -10.77 -12.95
C ALA A 33 -0.54 -10.58 -13.21
N LEU A 34 0.13 -9.72 -12.43
CA LEU A 34 1.57 -9.51 -12.48
C LEU A 34 2.33 -10.82 -12.25
N LEU A 35 2.09 -11.49 -11.13
CA LEU A 35 2.80 -12.71 -10.76
C LEU A 35 2.58 -13.82 -11.78
N ARG A 36 1.32 -14.02 -12.22
CA ARG A 36 1.00 -15.02 -13.25
C ARG A 36 1.69 -14.70 -14.57
N GLY A 37 1.69 -13.43 -15.00
CA GLY A 37 2.35 -13.01 -16.23
C GLY A 37 3.86 -13.16 -16.20
N ARG A 38 4.50 -12.83 -15.06
CA ARG A 38 5.97 -12.87 -14.92
C ARG A 38 6.53 -14.24 -14.58
N ARG A 39 5.79 -15.04 -13.81
CA ARG A 39 6.31 -16.26 -13.17
C ARG A 39 5.54 -17.52 -13.54
N GLY A 40 4.39 -17.40 -14.21
CA GLY A 40 3.52 -18.53 -14.54
C GLY A 40 2.66 -19.03 -13.37
N SER A 41 2.91 -18.56 -12.15
CA SER A 41 2.17 -18.92 -10.93
C SER A 41 1.94 -17.69 -10.05
N VAL A 42 1.00 -17.79 -9.11
CA VAL A 42 0.69 -16.73 -8.13
C VAL A 42 1.25 -17.17 -6.78
N ASP A 43 2.57 -16.98 -6.60
CA ASP A 43 3.30 -17.36 -5.40
C ASP A 43 3.79 -16.13 -4.63
N PHE A 44 3.79 -16.23 -3.31
CA PHE A 44 4.24 -15.20 -2.37
C PHE A 44 5.55 -15.64 -1.70
N PRO A 45 6.45 -14.70 -1.37
CA PRO A 45 6.26 -13.24 -1.39
C PRO A 45 6.36 -12.59 -2.78
N VAL A 46 5.69 -11.44 -2.95
CA VAL A 46 5.95 -10.51 -4.05
C VAL A 46 7.37 -9.97 -3.88
N ARG A 47 8.27 -10.23 -4.82
CA ARG A 47 9.68 -9.82 -4.71
C ARG A 47 9.83 -8.34 -5.04
N THR A 48 10.95 -7.75 -4.62
CA THR A 48 11.29 -6.35 -4.93
C THR A 48 11.24 -6.07 -6.43
N ASP A 49 11.83 -6.95 -7.25
CA ASP A 49 11.83 -6.81 -8.71
C ASP A 49 10.42 -6.92 -9.31
N ASP A 50 9.48 -7.65 -8.70
CA ASP A 50 8.07 -7.64 -9.10
C ASP A 50 7.45 -6.26 -8.94
N LEU A 51 7.71 -5.59 -7.81
CA LEU A 51 7.15 -4.29 -7.50
C LEU A 51 7.70 -3.19 -8.40
N GLU A 52 8.99 -3.25 -8.74
CA GLU A 52 9.62 -2.33 -9.70
C GLU A 52 8.93 -2.44 -11.07
N VAL A 53 8.81 -3.66 -11.60
CA VAL A 53 8.11 -3.89 -12.88
C VAL A 53 6.63 -3.53 -12.80
N LEU A 54 5.99 -3.72 -11.63
CA LEU A 54 4.60 -3.33 -11.45
C LEU A 54 4.41 -1.82 -11.63
N ILE A 55 5.34 -1.00 -11.13
CA ILE A 55 5.34 0.46 -11.33
C ILE A 55 5.58 0.80 -12.81
N GLU A 56 6.60 0.21 -13.42
CA GLU A 56 7.00 0.50 -14.81
C GLU A 56 5.90 0.11 -15.82
N GLN A 57 5.19 -0.99 -15.59
CA GLN A 57 4.07 -1.44 -16.43
C GLN A 57 2.88 -0.46 -16.45
N HIS A 58 2.83 0.49 -15.52
CA HIS A 58 1.77 1.49 -15.43
C HIS A 58 2.23 2.88 -15.91
N GLU A 59 3.15 2.89 -16.89
CA GLU A 59 3.63 4.08 -17.60
C GLU A 59 4.27 5.13 -16.68
N SER A 60 4.90 4.63 -15.61
CA SER A 60 5.68 5.45 -14.70
C SER A 60 7.17 5.27 -14.98
N GLU A 61 7.92 6.37 -15.00
CA GLU A 61 9.37 6.31 -14.84
C GLU A 61 9.69 5.91 -13.40
N LEU A 62 10.65 5.02 -13.19
CA LEU A 62 11.13 4.61 -11.87
C LEU A 62 12.60 4.97 -11.71
N ASP A 63 12.89 5.82 -10.74
CA ASP A 63 14.22 6.16 -10.27
C ASP A 63 14.44 5.49 -8.90
N ALA A 64 14.96 4.26 -8.93
CA ALA A 64 15.08 3.40 -7.74
C ALA A 64 16.19 3.84 -6.76
N TYR A 65 17.03 4.81 -7.16
CA TYR A 65 18.19 5.28 -6.40
C TYR A 65 18.30 6.81 -6.43
N ALA A 66 17.19 7.48 -6.10
CA ALA A 66 17.10 8.93 -6.13
C ALA A 66 17.68 9.58 -4.87
N ASP A 67 18.36 10.72 -5.04
CA ASP A 67 18.62 11.65 -3.95
C ASP A 67 17.34 12.47 -3.67
N LEU A 68 16.73 12.22 -2.51
CA LEU A 68 15.52 12.90 -2.05
C LEU A 68 15.79 13.87 -0.90
N SER A 69 17.05 14.18 -0.60
CA SER A 69 17.44 15.01 0.55
C SER A 69 16.84 16.42 0.50
N ASP A 70 16.63 16.98 -0.69
CA ASP A 70 15.97 18.28 -0.89
C ASP A 70 14.51 18.30 -0.38
N PHE A 71 13.85 17.14 -0.25
CA PHE A 71 12.48 17.00 0.23
C PHE A 71 12.38 16.63 1.72
N GLY A 72 13.51 16.33 2.36
CA GLY A 72 13.63 15.97 3.77
C GLY A 72 14.38 14.64 3.97
N ASP A 73 15.15 14.55 5.07
CA ASP A 73 15.92 13.36 5.42
C ASP A 73 15.05 12.13 5.78
N ASP A 74 13.76 12.35 6.04
CA ASP A 74 12.76 11.34 6.35
C ASP A 74 11.95 10.88 5.13
N VAL A 75 12.22 11.42 3.94
CA VAL A 75 11.54 11.04 2.70
C VAL A 75 12.15 9.76 2.14
N GLU A 76 11.28 8.79 1.86
CA GLU A 76 11.68 7.45 1.42
C GLU A 76 11.19 7.12 0.03
N GLY A 77 10.08 7.71 -0.38
CA GLY A 77 9.50 7.60 -1.71
C GLY A 77 8.84 8.91 -2.12
N MET A 78 8.72 9.12 -3.42
CA MET A 78 7.99 10.25 -3.98
C MET A 78 7.38 9.85 -5.32
N THR A 79 6.12 10.22 -5.55
CA THR A 79 5.47 10.14 -6.85
C THR A 79 5.16 11.54 -7.36
N GLU A 80 5.74 11.90 -8.51
CA GLU A 80 5.46 13.14 -9.23
C GLU A 80 4.48 12.91 -10.37
N PHE A 81 3.49 13.79 -10.49
CA PHE A 81 2.45 13.71 -11.53
C PHE A 81 2.66 14.80 -12.60
N PHE A 82 2.61 14.43 -13.88
CA PHE A 82 2.83 15.35 -15.00
C PHE A 82 1.56 15.57 -15.83
N PRO A 83 1.40 16.74 -16.49
CA PRO A 83 0.22 17.06 -17.32
C PRO A 83 -0.06 16.07 -18.45
N GLU A 84 0.98 15.39 -18.96
CA GLU A 84 0.82 14.41 -20.04
C GLU A 84 0.30 13.03 -19.55
N GLY A 85 -0.14 12.94 -18.30
CA GLY A 85 -0.59 11.70 -17.67
C GLY A 85 0.54 10.76 -17.25
N ARG A 86 1.80 11.16 -17.47
CA ARG A 86 2.99 10.44 -17.01
C ARG A 86 3.20 10.64 -15.51
N THR A 87 3.84 9.66 -14.88
CA THR A 87 4.30 9.76 -13.48
C THR A 87 5.80 9.44 -13.40
N LYS A 88 6.47 10.01 -12.40
CA LYS A 88 7.82 9.59 -11.99
C LYS A 88 7.75 9.14 -10.54
N VAL A 89 8.20 7.91 -10.28
CA VAL A 89 8.40 7.40 -8.93
C VAL A 89 9.89 7.46 -8.63
N SER A 90 10.23 8.02 -7.48
CA SER A 90 11.60 8.12 -6.98
C SER A 90 11.68 7.45 -5.62
N ILE A 91 12.64 6.55 -5.44
CA ILE A 91 12.92 5.87 -4.17
C ILE A 91 14.26 6.35 -3.63
N SER A 92 14.31 6.67 -2.33
CA SER A 92 15.53 7.14 -1.69
C SER A 92 16.68 6.14 -1.85
N GLU A 93 17.83 6.60 -2.36
CA GLU A 93 19.04 5.77 -2.45
C GLU A 93 19.49 5.23 -1.07
N LYS A 94 19.26 5.98 0.01
CA LYS A 94 19.58 5.57 1.39
C LYS A 94 18.72 4.37 1.82
N LEU A 95 17.50 4.26 1.30
CA LEU A 95 16.62 3.12 1.53
C LEU A 95 16.99 1.95 0.61
N ALA A 96 17.15 2.21 -0.68
CA ALA A 96 17.42 1.18 -1.68
C ALA A 96 18.76 0.46 -1.47
N ASN A 97 19.77 1.16 -0.95
CA ASN A 97 21.11 0.61 -0.70
C ASN A 97 21.31 -0.03 0.67
N ASP A 98 20.27 -0.15 1.52
CA ASP A 98 20.37 -0.83 2.82
C ASP A 98 19.63 -2.18 2.81
N PRO A 99 20.34 -3.31 2.67
CA PRO A 99 19.72 -4.64 2.66
C PRO A 99 18.94 -4.97 3.93
N ARG A 100 19.25 -4.33 5.07
CA ARG A 100 18.51 -4.54 6.33
C ARG A 100 17.11 -3.94 6.28
N ARG A 101 16.83 -3.11 5.28
CA ARG A 101 15.59 -2.36 5.10
C ARG A 101 14.76 -2.87 3.92
N GLU A 102 15.00 -4.08 3.44
CA GLU A 102 14.27 -4.65 2.29
C GLU A 102 12.74 -4.66 2.48
N ASN A 103 12.24 -5.06 3.67
CA ASN A 103 10.81 -5.00 3.97
C ASN A 103 10.25 -3.57 3.84
N ARG A 104 11.07 -2.59 4.21
CA ARG A 104 10.71 -1.18 4.13
C ARG A 104 10.69 -0.70 2.69
N LEU A 105 11.73 -1.02 1.91
CA LEU A 105 11.81 -0.74 0.48
C LEU A 105 10.57 -1.29 -0.27
N ARG A 106 10.22 -2.55 -0.03
CA ARG A 106 9.05 -3.19 -0.65
C ARG A 106 7.73 -2.52 -0.25
N THR A 107 7.61 -2.10 1.01
CA THR A 107 6.44 -1.33 1.48
C THR A 107 6.35 0.02 0.77
N THR A 108 7.46 0.74 0.62
CA THR A 108 7.52 2.03 -0.08
C THR A 108 7.20 1.86 -1.57
N LEU A 109 7.79 0.90 -2.28
CA LEU A 109 7.46 0.63 -3.69
C LEU A 109 5.96 0.35 -3.89
N ALA A 110 5.38 -0.50 -3.05
CA ALA A 110 3.95 -0.81 -3.13
C ALA A 110 3.05 0.39 -2.75
N HIS A 111 3.54 1.30 -1.92
CA HIS A 111 2.87 2.56 -1.57
C HIS A 111 2.89 3.54 -2.75
N GLU A 112 4.05 3.79 -3.35
CA GLU A 112 4.18 4.63 -4.55
C GLU A 112 3.38 4.08 -5.72
N PHE A 113 3.35 2.76 -5.91
CA PHE A 113 2.45 2.13 -6.87
C PHE A 113 0.98 2.49 -6.63
N GLY A 114 0.54 2.57 -5.36
CA GLY A 114 -0.79 3.03 -5.01
C GLY A 114 -1.08 4.44 -5.54
N HIS A 115 -0.11 5.35 -5.45
CA HIS A 115 -0.23 6.69 -6.04
C HIS A 115 -0.33 6.67 -7.57
N VAL A 116 0.55 5.90 -8.23
CA VAL A 116 0.53 5.75 -9.69
C VAL A 116 -0.83 5.20 -10.16
N TYR A 117 -1.29 4.10 -9.55
CA TYR A 117 -2.48 3.40 -10.03
C TYR A 117 -3.78 4.14 -9.70
N PHE A 118 -3.95 4.58 -8.45
CA PHE A 118 -5.23 5.10 -7.98
C PHE A 118 -5.35 6.62 -8.07
N HIS A 119 -4.27 7.37 -8.22
CA HIS A 119 -4.33 8.84 -8.14
C HIS A 119 -3.92 9.57 -9.43
N ARG A 120 -3.20 8.91 -10.35
CA ARG A 120 -2.73 9.51 -11.62
C ARG A 120 -3.83 10.19 -12.44
N HIS A 121 -5.00 9.56 -12.54
CA HIS A 121 -6.12 10.11 -13.32
C HIS A 121 -6.67 11.43 -12.75
N LEU A 122 -6.66 11.60 -11.42
CA LEU A 122 -7.14 12.82 -10.78
C LEU A 122 -6.23 14.02 -11.08
N TRP A 123 -4.93 13.77 -11.19
CA TRP A 123 -3.97 14.79 -11.59
C TRP A 123 -4.12 15.16 -13.06
N ALA A 124 -4.34 14.19 -13.96
CA ALA A 124 -4.61 14.46 -15.36
C ALA A 124 -5.82 15.39 -15.55
N GLU A 125 -6.93 15.11 -14.84
CA GLU A 125 -8.12 15.96 -14.85
C GLU A 125 -7.84 17.37 -14.31
N LYS A 126 -7.12 17.47 -13.19
CA LYS A 126 -6.77 18.75 -12.57
C LYS A 126 -5.87 19.61 -13.48
N PHE A 127 -4.91 19.01 -14.19
CA PHE A 127 -4.04 19.71 -15.13
C PHE A 127 -4.83 20.25 -16.34
N ILE A 128 -5.75 19.46 -16.89
CA ILE A 128 -6.65 19.88 -17.96
C ILE A 128 -7.53 21.06 -17.49
N ALA A 129 -8.13 20.95 -16.31
CA ALA A 129 -9.10 21.93 -15.82
C ALA A 129 -8.49 23.28 -15.42
N ARG A 130 -7.23 23.32 -14.97
CA ARG A 130 -6.63 24.54 -14.40
C ARG A 130 -5.56 25.22 -15.28
N HIS A 131 -5.24 24.70 -16.46
CA HIS A 131 -4.10 25.18 -17.27
C HIS A 131 -2.81 25.36 -16.43
N LEU A 132 -2.63 24.52 -15.40
CA LEU A 132 -1.49 24.59 -14.49
C LEU A 132 -0.27 23.99 -15.19
N PHE A 133 0.50 24.83 -15.85
CA PHE A 133 1.75 24.45 -16.51
C PHE A 133 2.99 24.49 -15.59
N ASP A 134 2.81 24.77 -14.30
CA ASP A 134 3.95 24.90 -13.39
C ASP A 134 4.42 23.55 -12.85
N ARG A 135 5.39 22.97 -13.56
CA ARG A 135 6.06 21.69 -13.22
C ARG A 135 6.82 21.75 -11.88
N LYS A 136 7.04 22.93 -11.29
CA LYS A 136 7.80 23.11 -10.04
C LYS A 136 6.95 23.17 -8.77
N SER A 137 5.63 23.09 -8.87
CA SER A 137 4.77 23.10 -7.67
C SER A 137 5.00 21.84 -6.82
N ILE A 138 5.01 21.97 -5.49
CA ILE A 138 5.01 20.82 -4.56
C ILE A 138 3.65 20.12 -4.60
N GLU A 139 2.59 20.81 -5.04
CA GLU A 139 1.23 20.28 -5.00
C GLU A 139 1.10 18.99 -5.82
N ASN A 140 1.80 18.86 -6.96
CA ASN A 140 1.73 17.69 -7.83
C ASN A 140 2.65 16.52 -7.40
N LYS A 141 3.09 16.51 -6.14
CA LYS A 141 3.96 15.46 -5.59
C LYS A 141 3.26 14.78 -4.42
N ALA A 142 3.19 13.46 -4.45
CA ALA A 142 2.96 12.66 -3.26
C ALA A 142 4.33 12.34 -2.64
N ILE A 143 4.53 12.75 -1.38
CA ILE A 143 5.81 12.61 -0.68
C ILE A 143 5.60 11.67 0.49
N CYS A 144 6.21 10.49 0.37
CA CYS A 144 6.08 9.43 1.34
C CYS A 144 7.18 9.54 2.39
N LYS A 145 6.76 9.97 3.59
CA LYS A 145 7.63 10.14 4.76
C LYS A 145 7.70 8.88 5.59
N ARG A 146 8.80 8.72 6.33
CA ARG A 146 9.04 7.53 7.13
C ARG A 146 7.90 7.19 8.10
N ASP A 147 7.31 8.19 8.74
CA ASP A 147 6.34 7.93 9.80
C ASP A 147 4.89 7.76 9.28
N SER A 148 4.62 8.07 8.01
CA SER A 148 3.26 8.04 7.45
C SER A 148 2.90 6.76 6.68
N ILE A 149 3.88 5.97 6.24
CA ILE A 149 3.65 4.84 5.29
C ILE A 149 2.60 3.83 5.78
N ILE A 150 2.62 3.49 7.08
CA ILE A 150 1.78 2.42 7.66
C ILE A 150 0.56 2.99 8.41
N SER A 151 0.63 4.25 8.86
CA SER A 151 -0.37 4.84 9.76
C SER A 151 -0.68 6.30 9.46
N ALA A 152 -0.77 6.67 8.17
CA ALA A 152 -1.26 7.98 7.78
C ALA A 152 -2.66 8.27 8.35
N SER A 153 -2.87 9.51 8.79
CA SER A 153 -4.19 9.96 9.26
C SER A 153 -5.20 9.92 8.10
N GLN A 154 -6.46 9.59 8.37
CA GLN A 154 -7.52 9.59 7.34
C GLN A 154 -7.79 10.98 6.74
N TYR A 155 -7.25 12.05 7.35
CA TYR A 155 -7.36 13.41 6.82
C TYR A 155 -6.57 13.57 5.52
N ASP A 156 -5.45 12.87 5.37
CA ASP A 156 -4.77 12.70 4.08
C ASP A 156 -5.23 11.40 3.43
N TRP A 157 -6.36 11.46 2.73
CA TRP A 157 -7.00 10.27 2.18
C TRP A 157 -6.15 9.57 1.11
N MET A 158 -5.27 10.31 0.39
CA MET A 158 -4.40 9.74 -0.63
C MET A 158 -3.30 8.91 0.01
N GLU A 159 -2.61 9.45 1.02
CA GLU A 159 -1.58 8.75 1.78
C GLU A 159 -2.16 7.53 2.52
N TRP A 160 -3.36 7.71 3.09
CA TRP A 160 -4.09 6.60 3.71
C TRP A 160 -4.41 5.49 2.71
N GLN A 161 -4.91 5.85 1.52
CA GLN A 161 -5.23 4.89 0.47
C GLN A 161 -3.98 4.17 -0.03
N ALA A 162 -2.89 4.90 -0.28
CA ALA A 162 -1.61 4.33 -0.69
C ALA A 162 -1.02 3.38 0.38
N GLY A 163 -1.12 3.74 1.66
CA GLY A 163 -0.74 2.86 2.77
C GLY A 163 -1.59 1.59 2.83
N TYR A 164 -2.92 1.69 2.62
CA TYR A 164 -3.79 0.52 2.54
C TYR A 164 -3.44 -0.38 1.35
N VAL A 165 -3.23 0.21 0.17
CA VAL A 165 -2.86 -0.47 -1.08
C VAL A 165 -1.52 -1.19 -0.92
N SER A 166 -0.53 -0.58 -0.29
CA SER A 166 0.76 -1.21 0.00
C SER A 166 0.57 -2.56 0.74
N GLY A 167 -0.23 -2.55 1.82
CA GLY A 167 -0.57 -3.76 2.55
C GLY A 167 -1.38 -4.77 1.72
N ALA A 168 -2.29 -4.31 0.86
CA ALA A 168 -3.13 -5.18 0.03
C ALA A 168 -2.38 -5.84 -1.14
N ILE A 169 -1.38 -5.16 -1.71
CA ILE A 169 -0.49 -5.71 -2.73
C ILE A 169 0.46 -6.75 -2.13
N LEU A 170 1.09 -6.42 -0.99
CA LEU A 170 2.06 -7.32 -0.35
C LEU A 170 1.41 -8.52 0.34
N MET A 171 0.19 -8.34 0.87
CA MET A 171 -0.57 -9.36 1.59
C MET A 171 -2.05 -9.38 1.11
N PRO A 172 -2.33 -10.03 -0.04
CA PRO A 172 -3.68 -10.09 -0.60
C PRO A 172 -4.66 -10.78 0.34
N ALA A 173 -5.90 -10.25 0.38
CA ALA A 173 -6.86 -10.60 1.42
C ALA A 173 -7.23 -12.09 1.39
N THR A 174 -7.44 -12.69 0.22
CA THR A 174 -7.78 -14.12 0.11
C THR A 174 -6.65 -14.99 0.66
N GLN A 175 -5.41 -14.68 0.30
CA GLN A 175 -4.24 -15.45 0.69
C GLN A 175 -3.95 -15.33 2.18
N LEU A 176 -4.18 -14.14 2.75
CA LEU A 176 -4.05 -13.91 4.18
C LEU A 176 -5.14 -14.64 4.98
N ARG A 177 -6.39 -14.59 4.51
CA ARG A 177 -7.52 -15.33 5.11
C ARG A 177 -7.28 -16.84 5.08
N ARG A 178 -6.76 -17.36 3.97
CA ARG A 178 -6.40 -18.79 3.84
C ARG A 178 -5.32 -19.18 4.85
N LEU A 179 -4.25 -18.41 4.96
CA LEU A 179 -3.18 -18.67 5.94
C LEU A 179 -3.73 -18.71 7.38
N VAL A 180 -4.62 -17.78 7.72
CA VAL A 180 -5.26 -17.76 9.04
C VAL A 180 -6.19 -18.98 9.23
N SER A 181 -6.97 -19.36 8.22
CA SER A 181 -7.81 -20.57 8.28
C SER A 181 -6.97 -21.83 8.51
N ASP A 182 -5.91 -22.01 7.72
CA ASP A 182 -4.99 -23.16 7.80
C ASP A 182 -4.29 -23.23 9.17
N TYR A 183 -4.06 -22.09 9.83
CA TYR A 183 -3.53 -22.03 11.18
C TYR A 183 -4.60 -22.40 12.25
N CYS A 184 -5.80 -21.84 12.13
CA CYS A 184 -6.85 -21.91 13.14
C CYS A 184 -7.62 -23.24 13.16
N GLU A 185 -7.95 -23.79 11.98
CA GLU A 185 -8.80 -24.98 11.85
C GLU A 185 -8.25 -26.20 12.62
N PRO A 186 -6.95 -26.58 12.49
CA PRO A 186 -6.41 -27.72 13.22
C PRO A 186 -6.33 -27.50 14.73
N ARG A 187 -6.43 -26.24 15.19
CA ARG A 187 -6.32 -25.82 16.60
C ARG A 187 -7.68 -25.60 17.25
N GLY A 188 -8.79 -25.74 16.50
CA GLY A 188 -10.14 -25.47 17.01
C GLY A 188 -10.36 -24.00 17.42
N LEU A 189 -9.62 -23.07 16.81
CA LEU A 189 -9.74 -21.63 17.08
C LEU A 189 -10.89 -21.05 16.25
N HIS A 190 -12.03 -20.83 16.90
CA HIS A 190 -13.26 -20.34 16.25
C HIS A 190 -13.66 -18.91 16.67
N GLY A 191 -12.96 -18.32 17.65
CA GLY A 191 -13.23 -16.98 18.16
C GLY A 191 -12.23 -15.93 17.66
N SER A 192 -12.47 -14.67 18.04
CA SER A 192 -11.55 -13.56 17.78
C SER A 192 -10.19 -13.81 18.43
N ILE A 193 -9.12 -13.70 17.65
CA ILE A 193 -7.75 -13.86 18.14
C ILE A 193 -7.20 -12.48 18.51
N HIS A 194 -6.83 -12.31 19.77
CA HIS A 194 -6.24 -11.06 20.24
C HIS A 194 -4.79 -10.93 19.74
N GLN A 195 -4.39 -9.77 19.25
CA GLN A 195 -3.05 -9.57 18.67
C GLN A 195 -1.89 -9.89 19.63
N ALA A 196 -2.12 -9.77 20.93
CA ALA A 196 -1.11 -10.04 21.97
C ALA A 196 -1.23 -11.45 22.59
N SER A 197 -2.15 -12.30 22.11
CA SER A 197 -2.17 -13.72 22.54
C SER A 197 -1.03 -14.48 21.87
N GLU A 198 -0.73 -15.68 22.39
CA GLU A 198 0.26 -16.57 21.78
C GLU A 198 -0.07 -16.87 20.31
N ASP A 199 -1.34 -17.18 20.02
CA ASP A 199 -1.82 -17.38 18.65
C ASP A 199 -1.75 -16.12 17.79
N GLY A 200 -2.03 -14.94 18.36
CA GLY A 200 -1.90 -13.67 17.66
C GLY A 200 -0.45 -13.40 17.23
N CYS A 201 0.49 -13.58 18.15
CA CYS A 201 1.92 -13.46 17.88
C CYS A 201 2.39 -14.51 16.87
N ALA A 202 1.91 -15.75 16.97
CA ALA A 202 2.24 -16.83 16.03
C ALA A 202 1.72 -16.54 14.61
N LEU A 203 0.49 -16.04 14.48
CA LEU A 203 -0.08 -15.61 13.20
C LEU A 203 0.71 -14.44 12.59
N ILE A 204 1.09 -13.44 13.39
CA ILE A 204 1.91 -12.32 12.90
C ILE A 204 3.22 -12.85 12.32
N ARG A 205 3.91 -13.76 13.02
CA ARG A 205 5.15 -14.39 12.52
C ARG A 205 4.91 -15.20 11.24
N ALA A 206 3.84 -16.01 11.19
CA ALA A 206 3.51 -16.78 10.00
C ALA A 206 3.25 -15.88 8.77
N VAL A 207 2.64 -14.70 8.97
CA VAL A 207 2.44 -13.70 7.92
C VAL A 207 3.77 -13.05 7.51
N MET A 208 4.62 -12.69 8.47
CA MET A 208 5.97 -12.18 8.19
C MET A 208 6.74 -13.17 7.31
N ASP A 209 6.75 -14.45 7.67
CA ASP A 209 7.48 -15.49 6.94
C ASP A 209 6.89 -15.74 5.55
N ARG A 210 5.56 -15.79 5.43
CA ARG A 210 4.89 -16.10 4.15
C ARG A 210 5.00 -14.97 3.13
N PHE A 211 4.89 -13.71 3.58
CA PHE A 211 4.83 -12.54 2.71
C PHE A 211 6.12 -11.70 2.73
N ALA A 212 7.10 -12.11 3.55
CA ALA A 212 8.35 -11.40 3.79
C ALA A 212 8.09 -9.94 4.21
N VAL A 213 7.24 -9.68 5.20
CA VAL A 213 6.91 -8.31 5.62
C VAL A 213 7.43 -8.03 7.03
N SER A 214 7.44 -6.76 7.44
CA SER A 214 7.73 -6.42 8.83
C SER A 214 6.59 -6.86 9.76
N GLU A 215 6.91 -7.03 11.05
CA GLU A 215 5.94 -7.35 12.10
C GLU A 215 4.79 -6.35 12.14
N ASP A 216 5.10 -5.05 12.08
CA ASP A 216 4.09 -3.99 12.07
C ASP A 216 3.18 -4.04 10.84
N ALA A 217 3.72 -4.28 9.65
CA ALA A 217 2.91 -4.40 8.43
C ALA A 217 1.97 -5.60 8.52
N ALA A 218 2.47 -6.77 8.96
CA ALA A 218 1.69 -7.97 9.17
C ALA A 218 0.54 -7.73 10.18
N ARG A 219 0.87 -7.19 11.35
CA ARG A 219 -0.08 -6.89 12.43
C ARG A 219 -1.16 -5.91 11.96
N VAL A 220 -0.77 -4.78 11.34
CA VAL A 220 -1.72 -3.78 10.84
C VAL A 220 -2.65 -4.39 9.80
N ARG A 221 -2.13 -5.18 8.86
CA ARG A 221 -2.97 -5.82 7.83
C ARG A 221 -3.96 -6.81 8.41
N LEU A 222 -3.52 -7.65 9.35
CA LEU A 222 -4.40 -8.59 10.06
C LEU A 222 -5.53 -7.87 10.81
N LEU A 223 -5.23 -6.77 11.50
CA LEU A 223 -6.24 -5.92 12.16
C LEU A 223 -7.21 -5.28 11.15
N LYS A 224 -6.70 -4.76 10.03
CA LYS A 224 -7.53 -4.13 8.98
C LYS A 224 -8.50 -5.11 8.32
N LEU A 225 -8.15 -6.38 8.23
CA LEU A 225 -9.02 -7.45 7.73
C LEU A 225 -9.89 -8.10 8.82
N SER A 226 -9.78 -7.62 10.06
CA SER A 226 -10.44 -8.17 11.26
C SER A 226 -10.12 -9.65 11.50
N LEU A 227 -8.90 -10.06 11.14
CA LEU A 227 -8.34 -11.39 11.42
C LEU A 227 -7.67 -11.44 12.79
N LEU A 228 -7.29 -10.28 13.33
CA LEU A 228 -6.91 -10.07 14.71
C LEU A 228 -7.76 -8.94 15.32
N VAL A 229 -7.84 -8.92 16.65
CA VAL A 229 -8.44 -7.83 17.42
C VAL A 229 -7.41 -7.19 18.37
N SER A 230 -7.51 -5.87 18.56
CA SER A 230 -6.61 -5.09 19.43
C SER A 230 -7.17 -4.82 20.84
N SER A 231 -8.46 -5.10 21.05
CA SER A 231 -9.08 -5.06 22.37
C SER A 231 -9.75 -6.42 22.64
N SER A 232 -9.68 -6.89 23.88
CA SER A 232 -10.50 -7.99 24.37
C SER A 232 -11.94 -7.50 24.54
N SER A 233 -12.63 -7.14 23.47
CA SER A 233 -14.05 -6.84 23.57
C SER A 233 -14.78 -8.17 23.72
N GLN A 234 -15.24 -8.48 24.94
CA GLN A 234 -16.34 -9.43 25.11
C GLN A 234 -17.49 -8.99 24.18
N PRO A 235 -18.22 -9.92 23.55
CA PRO A 235 -19.43 -9.56 22.83
C PRO A 235 -20.38 -8.89 23.83
N SER A 236 -20.65 -7.59 23.63
CA SER A 236 -21.67 -6.90 24.39
C SER A 236 -23.02 -7.46 23.96
N LEU A 237 -23.61 -8.27 24.84
CA LEU A 237 -25.02 -8.64 24.79
C LEU A 237 -25.83 -7.46 25.35
N PHE A 238 -26.03 -6.40 24.56
CA PHE A 238 -27.11 -5.42 24.74
C PHE A 238 -27.52 -4.83 23.40
#